data_AF-A0A2V9E0L9-F1
#
_entry.id   AF-A0A2V9E0L9-F1
#
_cell.length_a   1.000
_cell.length_b   1.000
_cell.length_c   1.000
_cell.angle_alpha   90.00
_cell.angle_beta   90.00
_cell.angle_gamma   90.00
#
_symmetry.space_group_name_H-M   'P 1'
#
loop_
_entity.id
_entity.type
_entity.pdbx_description
1 polymer ?
#
loop_
_entity_poly.entity_id
_entity_poly.type
_entity_poly.pdbx_seq_one_letter_code
_entity_poly.pdbx_strand_id
1 'polypeptide(L)'
;MKRSLLIVVVLILTISLYLTVGAERAGAQGPAGAGASTAAQGSSSSHSSHSFNPIKWIKKDKGSKNSPDSNGSRSDVEKRLTPKLQAQGILPAKSNATDVCAPFTSLNECLGALHASHNLGLQFNCLRANVTGVHTNVDLSSCKGSIGDKAQSLNKAIHEMSPGADAKGATKNAEQQAKDDLRDLGA
;
A
#
# COMPACT_ATOMS: atom_id res chain seq x y z
N MET A 1 23.23 -17.76 49.28
CA MET A 1 23.92 -16.48 48.96
C MET A 1 24.31 -16.35 47.47
N LYS A 2 23.57 -16.95 46.53
CA LYS A 2 23.87 -16.87 45.08
C LYS A 2 22.82 -16.08 44.27
N ARG A 3 21.70 -15.72 44.90
CA ARG A 3 20.61 -14.95 44.27
C ARG A 3 20.78 -13.43 44.38
N SER A 4 21.50 -12.93 45.38
CA SER A 4 21.80 -11.50 45.52
C SER A 4 22.92 -10.98 44.61
N LEU A 5 23.78 -11.85 44.09
CA LEU A 5 24.90 -11.47 43.21
C LEU A 5 24.46 -11.24 41.76
N LEU A 6 23.37 -11.85 41.30
CA LEU A 6 22.88 -11.66 39.92
C LEU A 6 22.05 -10.38 39.73
N ILE A 7 21.40 -9.88 40.78
CA ILE A 7 20.58 -8.66 40.72
C ILE A 7 21.46 -7.40 40.60
N VAL A 8 22.66 -7.42 41.19
CA VAL A 8 23.60 -6.29 41.15
C VAL A 8 24.28 -6.13 39.77
N VAL A 9 24.45 -7.22 39.01
CA VAL A 9 25.09 -7.18 37.68
C VAL A 9 24.14 -6.63 36.61
N VAL A 10 22.83 -6.88 36.73
CA VAL A 10 21.83 -6.43 35.72
C VAL A 10 21.54 -4.92 35.84
N LEU A 11 21.69 -4.33 37.02
CA LEU A 11 21.46 -2.89 37.24
C LEU A 11 22.60 -1.98 36.75
N ILE A 12 23.80 -2.53 36.47
CA ILE A 12 24.96 -1.74 36.05
C ILE A 12 25.06 -1.61 34.51
N LEU A 13 24.39 -2.48 33.74
CA LEU A 13 24.46 -2.48 32.27
C LEU A 13 23.39 -1.63 31.55
N THR A 14 22.42 -1.07 32.27
CA THR A 14 21.29 -0.31 31.66
C THR A 14 21.46 1.21 31.66
N ILE A 15 22.59 1.75 32.15
CA ILE A 15 22.77 3.20 32.35
C ILE A 15 23.68 3.87 31.30
N SER A 16 24.21 3.15 30.30
CA SER A 16 25.28 3.69 29.43
C SER A 16 24.89 4.14 28.01
N LEU A 17 23.62 4.37 27.68
CA LEU A 17 23.27 4.89 26.34
C LEU A 17 22.23 6.03 26.36
N TYR A 18 22.48 7.05 27.17
CA TYR A 18 21.95 8.39 26.95
C TYR A 18 23.14 9.34 26.81
N LEU A 19 23.32 9.91 25.61
CA LEU A 19 23.96 11.20 25.29
C LEU A 19 24.60 11.14 23.89
N THR A 20 23.90 11.66 22.88
CA THR A 20 24.55 12.41 21.80
C THR A 20 23.71 13.63 21.47
N VAL A 21 24.36 14.78 21.69
CA VAL A 21 23.95 16.16 21.49
C VAL A 21 23.88 16.49 19.99
N GLY A 22 23.01 17.43 19.63
CA GLY A 22 22.68 17.83 18.27
C GLY A 22 23.69 18.75 17.56
N ALA A 23 23.29 19.17 16.35
CA ALA A 23 23.79 20.37 15.68
C ALA A 23 22.79 20.78 14.59
N GLU A 24 22.22 21.97 14.74
CA GLU A 24 21.54 22.72 13.68
C GLU A 24 22.52 23.06 12.55
N ARG A 25 22.04 23.15 11.29
CA ARG A 25 22.38 24.24 10.36
C ARG A 25 21.26 24.50 9.34
N ALA A 26 20.96 25.79 9.24
CA ALA A 26 20.08 26.44 8.28
C ALA A 26 20.69 26.57 6.88
N GLY A 27 19.84 26.94 5.91
CA GLY A 27 20.17 27.35 4.54
C GLY A 27 19.59 26.36 3.51
N ALA A 28 18.89 26.75 2.44
CA ALA A 28 18.70 28.05 1.84
C ALA A 28 17.52 27.96 0.84
N GLN A 29 16.76 29.07 0.76
CA GLN A 29 16.34 29.75 -0.47
C GLN A 29 15.62 28.93 -1.57
N GLY A 30 14.30 29.14 -1.66
CA GLY A 30 13.58 29.04 -2.93
C GLY A 30 13.82 30.26 -3.82
N PRO A 31 13.56 30.13 -5.13
CA PRO A 31 12.69 31.05 -5.87
C PRO A 31 11.83 30.25 -6.89
N ALA A 32 10.85 30.78 -7.63
CA ALA A 32 10.04 31.98 -7.59
C ALA A 32 8.80 31.60 -8.41
N GLY A 33 7.62 31.94 -7.90
CA GLY A 33 6.40 31.93 -8.69
C GLY A 33 6.44 33.06 -9.72
N ALA A 34 6.21 32.72 -10.98
CA ALA A 34 5.86 33.69 -12.02
C ALA A 34 4.39 33.49 -12.38
N GLY A 35 3.54 34.31 -11.78
CA GLY A 35 2.23 34.64 -12.34
C GLY A 35 2.35 35.96 -13.10
N ALA A 36 1.84 36.01 -14.33
CA ALA A 36 1.25 37.17 -15.00
C ALA A 36 0.74 36.71 -16.37
N SER A 37 -0.57 36.59 -16.56
CA SER A 37 -1.45 37.63 -17.09
C SER A 37 -1.33 37.80 -18.61
N THR A 38 -2.33 37.33 -19.35
CA THR A 38 -3.05 38.16 -20.34
C THR A 38 -4.34 37.47 -20.74
N ALA A 39 -5.44 38.13 -20.39
CA ALA A 39 -6.75 37.90 -20.93
C ALA A 39 -6.86 38.41 -22.37
N ALA A 40 -7.95 37.99 -22.99
CA ALA A 40 -8.72 38.68 -24.02
C ALA A 40 -8.47 38.33 -25.50
N GLN A 41 -9.47 37.61 -26.01
CA GLN A 41 -10.29 37.99 -27.16
C GLN A 41 -9.74 37.81 -28.57
N GLY A 42 -10.47 36.99 -29.33
CA GLY A 42 -10.52 37.13 -30.78
C GLY A 42 -11.06 35.89 -31.45
N SER A 43 -12.39 35.70 -31.46
CA SER A 43 -13.06 34.98 -32.56
C SER A 43 -14.55 35.30 -32.53
N SER A 44 -14.89 36.25 -33.38
CA SER A 44 -16.20 36.62 -33.85
C SER A 44 -16.87 35.50 -34.66
N SER A 45 -18.20 35.48 -34.50
CA SER A 45 -19.21 35.31 -35.55
C SER A 45 -19.46 33.92 -36.21
N SER A 46 -20.75 33.58 -36.10
CA SER A 46 -21.66 33.09 -37.15
C SER A 46 -21.71 31.60 -37.49
N HIS A 47 -22.71 30.96 -36.85
CA HIS A 47 -23.76 30.11 -37.43
C HIS A 47 -23.46 29.30 -38.71
N SER A 48 -23.47 27.97 -38.56
CA SER A 48 -24.10 27.09 -39.53
C SER A 48 -24.71 25.89 -38.82
N SER A 49 -26.04 25.81 -38.86
CA SER A 49 -26.85 24.71 -38.37
C SER A 49 -27.04 23.71 -39.50
N HIS A 50 -26.51 22.48 -39.43
CA HIS A 50 -27.18 21.32 -40.01
C HIS A 50 -26.57 19.97 -39.58
N SER A 51 -27.47 18.98 -39.41
CA SER A 51 -27.24 17.52 -39.42
C SER A 51 -26.81 16.86 -38.11
N PHE A 52 -27.82 16.44 -37.32
CA PHE A 52 -27.68 15.36 -36.34
C PHE A 52 -27.62 14.00 -37.08
N ASN A 53 -26.41 13.51 -37.36
CA ASN A 53 -26.19 12.11 -37.75
C ASN A 53 -25.62 11.32 -36.55
N PRO A 54 -26.41 10.48 -35.85
CA PRO A 54 -25.96 9.78 -34.67
C PRO A 54 -25.37 8.39 -35.00
N ILE A 55 -24.37 8.28 -35.88
CA ILE A 55 -23.62 7.01 -36.07
C ILE A 55 -22.16 7.28 -36.47
N LYS A 56 -21.32 7.75 -35.54
CA LYS A 56 -19.85 7.80 -35.74
C LYS A 56 -19.02 7.50 -34.47
N TRP A 57 -19.57 6.76 -33.50
CA TRP A 57 -18.81 6.38 -32.28
C TRP A 57 -18.12 5.01 -32.33
N ILE A 58 -17.99 4.39 -33.50
CA ILE A 58 -16.94 3.38 -33.73
C ILE A 58 -15.81 4.07 -34.51
N LYS A 59 -14.98 4.82 -33.79
CA LYS A 59 -13.60 5.05 -34.24
C LYS A 59 -12.73 4.22 -33.31
N LYS A 60 -12.36 3.06 -33.86
CA LYS A 60 -11.39 2.11 -33.36
C LYS A 60 -10.06 2.82 -33.18
N ASP A 61 -9.77 3.25 -31.96
CA ASP A 61 -8.45 3.76 -31.60
C ASP A 61 -7.49 2.57 -31.53
N LYS A 62 -6.71 2.42 -32.61
CA LYS A 62 -5.48 1.65 -32.63
C LYS A 62 -4.51 2.27 -31.61
N GLY A 63 -4.49 1.71 -30.40
CA GLY A 63 -3.64 2.25 -29.34
C GLY A 63 -3.55 1.39 -28.08
N SER A 64 -3.57 0.06 -28.21
CA SER A 64 -3.06 -0.81 -27.14
C SER A 64 -2.35 -2.00 -27.79
N LYS A 65 -1.08 -1.77 -28.14
CA LYS A 65 -0.11 -2.85 -28.27
C LYS A 65 0.25 -3.26 -26.84
N ASN A 66 -0.46 -4.24 -26.31
CA ASN A 66 0.11 -5.19 -25.36
C ASN A 66 -0.26 -6.57 -25.87
N SER A 67 0.77 -7.37 -26.03
CA SER A 67 0.88 -8.67 -26.69
C SER A 67 -0.21 -9.71 -26.34
N PRO A 68 -0.39 -10.73 -27.20
CA PRO A 68 -1.36 -11.79 -27.00
C PRO A 68 -0.92 -12.77 -25.91
N ASP A 69 -1.90 -13.34 -25.19
CA ASP A 69 -1.82 -14.58 -24.38
C ASP A 69 -0.99 -14.58 -23.08
N SER A 70 -1.36 -13.82 -22.04
CA SER A 70 -0.89 -14.13 -20.66
C SER A 70 -1.79 -13.72 -19.48
N ASN A 71 -2.87 -12.96 -19.65
CA ASN A 71 -3.65 -12.51 -18.49
C ASN A 71 -4.85 -13.42 -18.21
N GLY A 72 -4.64 -14.43 -17.37
CA GLY A 72 -5.74 -15.17 -16.75
C GLY A 72 -6.64 -14.23 -15.93
N SER A 73 -7.83 -14.70 -15.54
CA SER A 73 -8.68 -13.94 -14.62
C SER A 73 -7.91 -13.61 -13.34
N ARG A 74 -8.27 -12.54 -12.61
CA ARG A 74 -7.66 -12.20 -11.31
C ARG A 74 -7.59 -13.42 -10.38
N SER A 75 -8.65 -14.24 -10.38
CA SER A 75 -8.69 -15.48 -9.60
C SER A 75 -7.64 -16.51 -10.05
N ASP A 76 -7.30 -16.58 -11.33
CA ASP A 76 -6.27 -17.48 -11.84
C ASP A 76 -4.87 -17.03 -11.38
N VAL A 77 -4.60 -15.72 -11.40
CA VAL A 77 -3.36 -15.15 -10.87
C VAL A 77 -3.24 -15.43 -9.37
N GLU A 78 -4.30 -15.20 -8.59
CA GLU A 78 -4.33 -15.47 -7.15
C GLU A 78 -4.12 -16.96 -6.81
N LYS A 79 -4.71 -17.88 -7.58
CA LYS A 79 -4.48 -19.32 -7.44
C LYS A 79 -3.02 -19.69 -7.69
N ARG A 80 -2.38 -19.09 -8.69
CA ARG A 80 -0.95 -19.30 -9.00
C ARG A 80 -0.03 -18.70 -7.93
N LEU A 81 -0.42 -17.60 -7.28
CA LEU A 81 0.33 -16.97 -6.19
C LEU A 81 0.25 -17.75 -4.87
N THR A 82 -0.91 -18.34 -4.58
CA THR A 82 -1.19 -19.01 -3.30
C THR A 82 -0.07 -19.94 -2.81
N PRO A 83 0.45 -20.91 -3.60
CA PRO A 83 1.50 -21.81 -3.12
C PRO A 83 2.80 -21.08 -2.77
N LYS A 84 3.17 -20.05 -3.53
CA LYS A 84 4.37 -19.24 -3.26
C LYS A 84 4.22 -18.46 -1.95
N LEU A 85 3.07 -17.80 -1.76
CA LEU A 85 2.79 -17.02 -0.55
C LEU A 85 2.70 -17.91 0.70
N GLN A 86 2.18 -19.13 0.57
CA GLN A 86 2.16 -20.12 1.65
C GLN A 86 3.57 -20.61 1.99
N ALA A 87 4.39 -20.91 0.98
CA ALA A 87 5.77 -21.35 1.19
C ALA A 87 6.64 -20.29 1.90
N GLN A 88 6.33 -19.01 1.69
CA GLN A 88 7.00 -17.88 2.36
C GLN A 88 6.44 -17.60 3.77
N GLY A 89 5.37 -18.28 4.19
CA GLY A 89 4.71 -18.02 5.47
C GLY A 89 3.86 -16.74 5.50
N ILE A 90 3.67 -16.08 4.36
CA ILE A 90 2.84 -14.87 4.23
C ILE A 90 1.35 -15.24 4.32
N LEU A 91 0.97 -16.37 3.71
CA LEU A 91 -0.36 -16.93 3.84
C LEU A 91 -0.35 -18.16 4.75
N PRO A 92 -1.33 -18.32 5.65
CA PRO A 92 -1.54 -19.57 6.37
C PRO A 92 -1.76 -20.74 5.40
N ALA A 93 -1.25 -21.93 5.74
CA ALA A 93 -1.32 -23.12 4.88
C ALA A 93 -2.76 -23.56 4.50
N LYS A 94 -3.77 -23.13 5.27
CA LYS A 94 -5.20 -23.42 5.03
C LYS A 94 -5.93 -22.30 4.30
N SER A 95 -5.27 -21.18 4.03
CA SER A 95 -5.84 -19.98 3.39
C SER A 95 -5.33 -19.84 1.96
N ASN A 96 -6.13 -19.24 1.09
CA ASN A 96 -5.73 -18.95 -0.29
C ASN A 96 -5.81 -17.44 -0.57
N ALA A 97 -5.09 -16.99 -1.60
CA ALA A 97 -5.02 -15.57 -1.94
C ALA A 97 -6.38 -15.02 -2.41
N THR A 98 -7.22 -15.83 -3.07
CA THR A 98 -8.53 -15.38 -3.56
C THR A 98 -9.46 -14.95 -2.43
N ASP A 99 -9.60 -15.77 -1.40
CA ASP A 99 -10.46 -15.45 -0.26
C ASP A 99 -9.91 -14.27 0.56
N VAL A 100 -8.59 -14.26 0.75
CA VAL A 100 -7.89 -13.25 1.55
C VAL A 100 -7.89 -11.89 0.85
N CYS A 101 -7.79 -11.87 -0.47
CA CYS A 101 -7.77 -10.66 -1.29
C CYS A 101 -9.14 -10.20 -1.78
N ALA A 102 -10.21 -10.98 -1.60
CA ALA A 102 -11.56 -10.62 -2.01
C ALA A 102 -12.03 -9.22 -1.51
N PRO A 103 -11.70 -8.79 -0.27
CA PRO A 103 -12.11 -7.46 0.20
C PRO A 103 -11.34 -6.29 -0.43
N PHE A 104 -10.27 -6.56 -1.19
CA PHE A 104 -9.44 -5.53 -1.83
C PHE A 104 -9.85 -5.31 -3.29
N THR A 105 -10.00 -4.04 -3.66
CA THR A 105 -10.30 -3.63 -5.04
C THR A 105 -9.14 -3.98 -5.99
N SER A 106 -7.90 -3.94 -5.51
CA SER A 106 -6.69 -4.23 -6.26
C SER A 106 -5.92 -5.42 -5.68
N LEU A 107 -5.46 -6.32 -6.55
CA LEU A 107 -4.61 -7.44 -6.13
C LEU A 107 -3.26 -6.94 -5.59
N ASN A 108 -2.67 -5.94 -6.23
CA ASN A 108 -1.42 -5.32 -5.77
C ASN A 108 -1.53 -4.80 -4.33
N GLU A 109 -2.67 -4.18 -3.99
CA GLU A 109 -2.91 -3.64 -2.66
C GLU A 109 -3.09 -4.75 -1.62
N CYS A 110 -3.79 -5.84 -1.97
CA CYS A 110 -3.88 -7.01 -1.11
C CYS A 110 -2.50 -7.62 -0.81
N LEU A 111 -1.70 -7.85 -1.85
CA LEU A 111 -0.36 -8.43 -1.71
C LEU A 111 0.53 -7.49 -0.90
N GLY A 112 0.45 -6.18 -1.13
CA GLY A 112 1.14 -5.18 -0.32
C GLY A 112 0.73 -5.25 1.15
N ALA A 113 -0.56 -5.36 1.44
CA ALA A 113 -1.03 -5.52 2.82
C ALA A 113 -0.54 -6.85 3.45
N LEU A 114 -0.53 -7.95 2.69
CA LEU A 114 -0.02 -9.24 3.14
C LEU A 114 1.48 -9.18 3.50
N HIS A 115 2.30 -8.63 2.61
CA HIS A 115 3.73 -8.43 2.83
C HIS A 115 3.98 -7.48 3.99
N ALA A 116 3.27 -6.34 4.06
CA ALA A 116 3.41 -5.40 5.17
C ALA A 116 3.07 -6.06 6.51
N SER A 117 1.99 -6.84 6.56
CA SER A 117 1.57 -7.58 7.74
C SER A 117 2.63 -8.56 8.19
N HIS A 118 3.17 -9.34 7.26
CA HIS A 118 4.20 -10.33 7.54
C HIS A 118 5.51 -9.68 8.01
N ASN A 119 6.00 -8.67 7.28
CA ASN A 119 7.27 -8.00 7.58
C ASN A 119 7.28 -7.27 8.92
N LEU A 120 6.14 -6.69 9.30
CA LEU A 120 6.00 -5.91 10.53
C LEU A 120 5.42 -6.72 11.69
N GLY A 121 5.09 -7.99 11.49
CA GLY A 121 4.44 -8.83 12.50
C GLY A 121 3.07 -8.31 12.93
N LEU A 122 2.34 -7.66 12.03
CA LEU A 122 0.99 -7.16 12.28
C LEU A 122 -0.04 -8.25 12.04
N GLN A 123 -1.20 -8.12 12.69
CA GLN A 123 -2.35 -8.98 12.43
C GLN A 123 -2.99 -8.58 11.10
N PHE A 124 -2.94 -9.47 10.12
CA PHE A 124 -3.44 -9.19 8.76
C PHE A 124 -4.91 -8.79 8.74
N ASN A 125 -5.76 -9.41 9.57
CA ASN A 125 -7.19 -9.06 9.63
C ASN A 125 -7.42 -7.61 10.06
N CYS A 126 -6.60 -7.11 10.98
CA CYS A 126 -6.64 -5.72 11.45
C CYS A 126 -6.19 -4.75 10.36
N LEU A 127 -5.06 -5.08 9.72
CA LEU A 127 -4.52 -4.26 8.62
C LEU A 127 -5.48 -4.23 7.44
N ARG A 128 -6.05 -5.39 7.08
CA ARG A 128 -7.08 -5.51 6.05
C ARG A 128 -8.29 -4.64 6.36
N ALA A 129 -8.85 -4.73 7.58
CA ALA A 129 -10.01 -3.93 7.96
C ALA A 129 -9.73 -2.42 7.85
N ASN A 130 -8.53 -1.97 8.24
CA ASN A 130 -8.12 -0.57 8.09
C ASN A 130 -7.95 -0.15 6.62
N VAL A 131 -7.32 -0.99 5.80
CA VAL A 131 -7.04 -0.65 4.40
C VAL A 131 -8.32 -0.69 3.56
N THR A 132 -9.15 -1.71 3.73
CA THR A 132 -10.35 -1.89 2.90
C THR A 132 -11.59 -1.19 3.47
N GLY A 133 -11.59 -0.87 4.77
CA GLY A 133 -12.79 -0.43 5.49
C GLY A 133 -13.86 -1.51 5.63
N VAL A 134 -13.58 -2.74 5.20
CA VAL A 134 -14.54 -3.86 5.24
C VAL A 134 -14.30 -4.69 6.48
N HIS A 135 -15.27 -4.66 7.38
CA HIS A 135 -15.27 -5.47 8.60
C HIS A 135 -15.97 -6.80 8.29
N THR A 136 -15.26 -7.91 8.44
CA THR A 136 -15.85 -9.24 8.35
C THR A 136 -16.22 -9.73 9.74
N ASN A 137 -16.88 -10.89 9.86
CA ASN A 137 -17.20 -11.54 11.15
C ASN A 137 -15.97 -12.07 11.93
N VAL A 138 -14.80 -11.48 11.73
CA VAL A 138 -13.56 -11.84 12.42
C VAL A 138 -13.43 -10.91 13.62
N ASP A 139 -13.04 -11.47 14.77
CA ASP A 139 -12.79 -10.67 15.96
C ASP A 139 -11.59 -9.72 15.75
N LEU A 140 -11.88 -8.41 15.77
CA LEU A 140 -10.90 -7.33 15.64
C LEU A 140 -10.56 -6.69 17.00
N SER A 141 -11.09 -7.21 18.11
CA SER A 141 -10.82 -6.65 19.45
C SER A 141 -9.34 -6.72 19.86
N SER A 142 -8.61 -7.69 19.31
CA SER A 142 -7.17 -7.87 19.54
C SER A 142 -6.28 -6.97 18.68
N CYS A 143 -6.86 -6.14 17.81
CA CYS A 143 -6.12 -5.26 16.92
C CYS A 143 -5.41 -4.15 17.69
N LYS A 144 -4.11 -4.00 17.41
CA LYS A 144 -3.33 -2.89 17.93
C LYS A 144 -3.67 -1.62 17.13
N GLY A 145 -4.12 -0.58 17.83
CA GLY A 145 -4.54 0.68 17.22
C GLY A 145 -6.03 0.71 16.91
N SER A 146 -6.50 1.86 16.44
CA SER A 146 -7.90 2.02 16.03
C SER A 146 -8.15 1.32 14.70
N ILE A 147 -9.29 0.62 14.61
CA ILE A 147 -9.84 0.17 13.33
C ILE A 147 -10.72 1.29 12.81
N GLY A 148 -10.36 1.88 11.66
CA GLY A 148 -11.17 2.90 11.03
C GLY A 148 -12.46 2.34 10.43
N ASP A 149 -13.54 3.12 10.47
CA ASP A 149 -14.80 2.82 9.78
C ASP A 149 -14.71 3.04 8.26
N LYS A 150 -13.60 3.61 7.78
CA LYS A 150 -13.37 3.94 6.37
C LYS A 150 -12.04 3.35 5.93
N ALA A 151 -11.99 2.97 4.65
CA ALA A 151 -10.76 2.58 3.97
C ALA A 151 -9.69 3.66 4.11
N GLN A 152 -8.49 3.23 4.50
CA GLN A 152 -7.31 4.07 4.63
C GLN A 152 -6.19 3.58 3.71
N SER A 153 -5.21 4.44 3.42
CA SER A 153 -4.01 3.98 2.71
C SER A 153 -3.19 3.02 3.59
N LEU A 154 -2.48 2.08 2.95
CA LEU A 154 -1.60 1.13 3.63
C LEU A 154 -0.61 1.83 4.57
N ASN A 155 -0.01 2.94 4.14
CA ASN A 155 0.89 3.74 4.97
C ASN A 155 0.22 4.28 6.24
N LYS A 156 -0.99 4.82 6.12
CA LYS A 156 -1.73 5.35 7.27
C LYS A 156 -2.09 4.23 8.25
N ALA A 157 -2.59 3.11 7.74
CA ALA A 157 -2.94 1.95 8.56
C ALA A 157 -1.71 1.39 9.30
N ILE A 158 -0.56 1.27 8.62
CA ILE A 158 0.69 0.83 9.25
C ILE A 158 1.12 1.81 10.35
N HIS A 159 1.05 3.11 10.10
CA HIS A 159 1.43 4.12 11.09
C HIS A 159 0.56 4.06 12.35
N GLU A 160 -0.75 3.82 12.20
CA GLU A 160 -1.67 3.70 13.34
C GLU A 160 -1.46 2.41 14.15
N MET A 161 -1.20 1.29 13.46
CA MET A 161 -1.01 -0.01 14.11
C MET A 161 0.41 -0.19 14.67
N SER A 162 1.40 0.46 14.06
CA SER A 162 2.81 0.42 14.44
C SER A 162 3.45 1.81 14.39
N PRO A 163 3.17 2.68 15.38
CA PRO A 163 3.68 4.06 15.40
C PRO A 163 5.21 4.19 15.43
N GLY A 164 5.92 3.14 15.86
CA GLY A 164 7.38 3.10 15.89
C GLY A 164 8.05 2.53 14.64
N ALA A 165 7.28 2.03 13.67
CA ALA A 165 7.82 1.53 12.41
C ALA A 165 7.97 2.65 11.37
N ASP A 166 8.92 2.51 10.45
CA ASP A 166 8.96 3.32 9.24
C ASP A 166 7.82 2.91 8.30
N ALA A 167 6.64 3.49 8.52
CA ALA A 167 5.43 3.16 7.77
C ALA A 167 5.59 3.41 6.26
N LYS A 168 6.32 4.46 5.88
CA LYS A 168 6.58 4.81 4.48
C LYS A 168 7.52 3.80 3.83
N GLY A 169 8.62 3.44 4.50
CA GLY A 169 9.55 2.41 4.03
C GLY A 169 8.88 1.04 3.94
N ALA A 170 8.12 0.65 4.96
CA ALA A 170 7.39 -0.61 4.98
C ALA A 170 6.35 -0.71 3.86
N THR A 171 5.60 0.37 3.61
CA THR A 171 4.64 0.43 2.49
C THR A 171 5.34 0.22 1.15
N LYS A 172 6.42 0.97 0.90
CA LYS A 172 7.17 0.85 -0.36
C LYS A 172 7.78 -0.54 -0.56
N ASN A 173 8.36 -1.09 0.50
CA ASN A 173 8.94 -2.43 0.46
C ASN A 173 7.87 -3.48 0.14
N ALA A 174 6.73 -3.42 0.82
CA ALA A 174 5.63 -4.35 0.62
C ALA A 174 4.99 -4.23 -0.78
N GLU A 175 4.81 -3.00 -1.29
CA GLU A 175 4.36 -2.78 -2.67
C GLU A 175 5.37 -3.30 -3.70
N GLN A 176 6.67 -3.21 -3.42
CA GLN A 176 7.68 -3.76 -4.30
C GLN A 176 7.64 -5.28 -4.32
N GLN A 177 7.53 -5.92 -3.15
CA GLN A 177 7.37 -7.38 -3.05
C GLN A 177 6.10 -7.86 -3.75
N ALA A 178 4.98 -7.13 -3.63
CA ALA A 178 3.75 -7.41 -4.37
C ALA A 178 3.93 -7.37 -5.89
N LYS A 179 4.68 -6.38 -6.40
CA LYS A 179 5.00 -6.29 -7.84
C LYS A 179 5.91 -7.43 -8.28
N ASP A 180 6.91 -7.77 -7.48
CA ASP A 180 7.83 -8.87 -7.78
C ASP A 180 7.07 -10.21 -7.80
N ASP A 181 6.10 -10.41 -6.92
CA ASP A 181 5.23 -11.59 -6.93
C ASP A 181 4.43 -11.74 -8.21
N LEU A 182 3.86 -10.65 -8.73
CA LEU A 182 3.14 -10.66 -10.00
C LEU A 182 4.09 -10.85 -11.19
N ARG A 183 5.23 -10.17 -11.18
CA ARG A 183 6.25 -10.31 -12.24
C ARG A 183 6.76 -11.74 -12.37
N ASP A 184 7.00 -12.41 -11.25
CA ASP A 184 7.49 -13.80 -11.22
C ASP A 184 6.48 -14.79 -11.84
N LEU A 185 5.20 -14.41 -11.95
CA LEU A 185 4.17 -15.20 -12.63
C LEU A 185 4.04 -14.91 -14.12
N GLY A 186 4.79 -13.94 -14.65
CA GLY A 186 4.65 -13.43 -16.02
C GLY A 186 3.40 -12.57 -16.21
N ALA A 187 2.90 -11.95 -15.15
CA ALA A 187 1.75 -11.03 -15.18
C ALA A 187 2.15 -9.58 -15.49
#